data_AF-A0A562IE51-F1
#
_entry.id   AF-A0A562IE51-F1
#
_cell.length_a   1.000
_cell.length_b   1.000
_cell.length_c   1.000
_cell.angle_alpha   90.00
_cell.angle_beta   90.00
_cell.angle_gamma   90.00
#
_symmetry.space_group_name_H-M   'P 1'
#
loop_
_entity.id
_entity.type
_entity.pdbx_description
1 polymer ?
#
loop_
_entity_poly.entity_id
_entity_poly.type
_entity_poly.pdbx_seq_one_letter_code
_entity_poly.pdbx_strand_id
1 'polypeptide(L)'
;MTLWRTTALWRTTALWRTTALWRTTALWRTTALWRTTALWRTELVEPTAPGGARGDGVDVPVPGPWCDRCGVDAAAGPHAACAAARALEPPRYCTHCRRRMKVQVLPVGWSAVCVEHGEVRG
;
A
#
# COMPACT_ATOMS: atom_id res chain seq x y z
N MET A 1 -6.99 66.19 54.87
CA MET A 1 -6.01 67.10 54.25
C MET A 1 -5.53 66.48 52.94
N THR A 2 -5.69 67.23 51.84
CA THR A 2 -4.81 67.30 50.66
C THR A 2 -4.45 65.96 49.98
N LEU A 3 -5.13 65.49 48.92
CA LEU A 3 -5.55 66.16 47.68
C LEU A 3 -4.37 66.67 46.83
N TRP A 4 -3.50 65.79 46.34
CA TRP A 4 -2.58 66.01 45.21
C TRP A 4 -2.35 64.63 44.58
N ARG A 5 -2.87 64.21 43.42
CA ARG A 5 -3.01 64.84 42.09
C ARG A 5 -1.74 65.51 41.61
N THR A 6 -0.97 64.79 40.81
CA THR A 6 -0.21 65.23 39.62
C THR A 6 0.47 63.96 39.08
N THR A 7 0.61 63.68 37.81
CA THR A 7 0.27 64.35 36.55
C THR A 7 0.37 63.21 35.53
N ALA A 8 -0.60 63.10 34.62
CA ALA A 8 -0.39 63.40 33.20
C ALA A 8 0.81 62.67 32.61
N LEU A 9 0.62 61.98 31.49
CA LEU A 9 1.55 61.94 30.35
C LEU A 9 1.07 60.84 29.39
N TRP A 10 0.46 61.28 28.28
CA TRP A 10 0.39 60.61 26.98
C TRP A 10 -0.43 59.30 26.93
N ARG A 11 -1.58 59.24 26.27
CA ARG A 11 -1.70 59.41 24.82
C ARG A 11 -0.59 58.67 24.07
N THR A 12 -0.51 57.35 24.27
CA THR A 12 0.07 56.41 23.31
C THR A 12 -1.01 55.36 22.97
N THR A 13 -1.90 55.71 22.04
CA THR A 13 -1.93 55.09 20.71
C THR A 13 -1.67 53.57 20.71
N ALA A 14 -2.71 52.85 20.29
CA ALA A 14 -2.58 51.63 19.51
C ALA A 14 -2.22 50.31 20.23
N LEU A 15 -2.67 50.10 21.48
CA LEU A 15 -2.62 48.75 22.08
C LEU A 15 -3.91 47.92 21.94
N TRP A 16 -4.93 48.44 21.25
CA TRP A 16 -6.08 47.66 20.77
C TRP A 16 -6.04 47.44 19.26
N ARG A 17 -4.85 47.53 18.66
CA ARG A 17 -4.61 47.26 17.23
C ARG A 17 -3.63 46.10 16.99
N THR A 18 -3.57 45.16 17.94
CA THR A 18 -2.92 43.85 17.76
C THR A 18 -3.94 42.72 17.56
N THR A 19 -5.05 42.98 16.86
CA THR A 19 -5.68 42.00 15.94
C THR A 19 -4.80 41.73 14.70
N ALA A 20 -3.49 41.75 14.89
CA ALA A 20 -2.49 41.32 13.92
C ALA A 20 -1.64 40.15 14.48
N LEU A 21 -2.01 39.59 15.64
CA LEU A 21 -1.45 38.33 16.13
C LEU A 21 -2.16 37.08 15.57
N TRP A 22 -3.21 37.27 14.75
CA TRP A 22 -3.81 36.20 13.93
C TRP A 22 -3.33 36.25 12.47
N ARG A 23 -2.26 37.01 12.19
CA ARG A 23 -1.60 37.08 10.88
C ARG A 23 -0.38 36.17 10.77
N THR A 24 -0.26 35.18 11.66
CA THR A 24 0.76 34.11 11.62
C THR A 24 0.18 32.70 11.60
N THR A 25 -1.13 32.52 11.36
CA THR A 25 -1.68 31.25 10.85
C THR A 25 -1.40 31.04 9.35
N ALA A 26 -0.44 31.77 8.77
CA ALA A 26 0.13 31.49 7.46
C ALA A 26 1.27 30.45 7.51
N LEU A 27 1.48 29.76 8.64
CA LEU A 27 2.36 28.58 8.72
C LEU A 27 1.69 27.29 8.24
N TRP A 28 0.39 27.30 7.91
CA TRP A 28 -0.29 26.18 7.25
C TRP A 28 -0.29 26.28 5.72
N ARG A 29 0.48 27.22 5.16
CA ARG A 29 0.63 27.38 3.70
C ARG A 29 1.76 26.52 3.11
N THR A 30 2.23 25.51 3.85
CA THR A 30 3.20 24.49 3.41
C THR A 30 2.66 23.05 3.51
N THR A 31 1.34 22.85 3.61
CA THR A 31 0.71 21.55 3.29
C THR A 31 0.60 21.29 1.78
N ALA A 32 1.46 21.91 0.98
CA ALA A 32 1.67 21.57 -0.43
C ALA A 32 2.75 20.48 -0.63
N LEU A 33 3.21 19.82 0.44
CA LEU A 33 4.17 18.71 0.35
C LEU A 33 3.50 17.32 0.19
N TRP A 34 2.18 17.21 0.31
CA TRP A 34 1.49 15.92 0.12
C TRP A 34 1.01 15.69 -1.32
N ARG A 35 1.30 16.63 -2.24
CA ARG A 35 0.94 16.55 -3.66
C ARG A 35 1.84 15.59 -4.47
N THR A 36 2.53 14.66 -3.82
CA THR A 36 3.36 13.61 -4.44
C THR A 36 3.01 12.19 -3.99
N THR A 37 1.87 11.95 -3.35
CA THR A 37 1.36 10.58 -3.16
C THR A 37 0.53 10.08 -4.35
N ALA A 38 0.93 10.44 -5.57
CA ALA A 38 0.40 9.86 -6.81
C ALA A 38 1.29 8.72 -7.36
N LEU A 39 2.21 8.17 -6.56
CA LEU A 39 3.10 7.07 -6.96
C LEU A 39 2.49 5.67 -6.74
N TRP A 40 1.28 5.58 -6.18
CA TRP A 40 0.59 4.31 -5.92
C TRP A 40 -0.53 4.03 -6.94
N ARG A 41 -0.67 4.85 -8.00
CA ARG A 41 -1.56 4.54 -9.11
C ARG A 41 -0.95 3.37 -9.86
N THR A 42 -1.18 2.16 -9.34
CA THR A 42 -1.03 0.93 -10.10
C THR A 42 -1.96 1.09 -11.29
N GLU A 43 -1.38 1.29 -12.46
CA GLU A 43 -2.06 1.03 -13.73
C GLU A 43 -2.83 -0.28 -13.57
N LEU A 44 -4.13 -0.20 -13.84
CA LEU A 44 -4.94 -1.37 -14.07
C LEU A 44 -4.28 -2.09 -15.25
N VAL A 45 -3.45 -3.09 -14.97
CA VAL A 45 -3.08 -4.07 -15.98
C VAL A 45 -4.39 -4.80 -16.27
N GLU A 46 -5.00 -4.42 -17.38
CA GLU A 46 -6.08 -5.18 -18.00
C GLU A 46 -5.60 -6.64 -18.06
N PRO A 47 -6.32 -7.60 -17.46
CA PRO A 47 -5.95 -9.00 -17.61
C PRO A 47 -6.05 -9.33 -19.10
N THR A 48 -4.92 -9.61 -19.75
CA THR A 48 -4.95 -10.27 -21.05
C THR A 48 -5.60 -11.62 -20.83
N ALA A 49 -6.87 -11.73 -21.19
CA ALA A 49 -7.58 -12.99 -21.25
C ALA A 49 -6.77 -13.94 -22.15
N PRO A 50 -6.43 -15.17 -21.70
CA PRO A 50 -5.90 -16.15 -22.62
C PRO A 50 -6.99 -16.47 -23.63
N GLY A 51 -6.66 -16.32 -24.93
CA GLY A 51 -7.54 -16.69 -26.03
C GLY A 51 -7.95 -18.16 -25.88
N GLY A 52 -9.23 -18.38 -25.59
CA GLY A 52 -9.80 -19.70 -25.43
C GLY A 52 -9.79 -20.47 -26.74
N ALA A 53 -8.92 -21.48 -26.83
CA ALA A 53 -9.18 -22.62 -27.69
C ALA A 53 -10.29 -23.45 -27.03
N ARG A 54 -11.37 -23.66 -27.79
CA ARG A 54 -12.55 -24.44 -27.39
C ARG A 54 -12.15 -25.89 -27.13
N GLY A 55 -12.15 -26.31 -25.88
CA GLY A 55 -12.01 -27.70 -25.46
C GLY A 55 -12.84 -27.96 -24.21
N ASP A 56 -13.82 -28.85 -24.30
CA ASP A 56 -14.57 -29.37 -23.16
C ASP A 56 -13.65 -30.27 -22.32
N GLY A 57 -12.85 -29.66 -21.46
CA GLY A 57 -11.95 -30.36 -20.54
C GLY A 57 -11.85 -29.54 -19.27
N VAL A 58 -12.05 -30.18 -18.11
CA VAL A 58 -11.74 -29.54 -16.83
C VAL A 58 -10.22 -29.31 -16.83
N ASP A 59 -9.80 -28.06 -17.04
CA ASP A 59 -8.40 -27.63 -16.93
C ASP A 59 -7.97 -27.75 -15.46
N VAL A 60 -7.63 -28.97 -15.03
CA VAL A 60 -6.97 -29.17 -13.74
C VAL A 60 -5.58 -28.55 -13.89
N PRO A 61 -5.23 -27.50 -13.14
CA PRO A 61 -3.91 -26.90 -13.22
C PRO A 61 -2.91 -27.97 -12.79
N VAL A 62 -2.12 -28.49 -13.73
CA VAL A 62 -1.02 -29.39 -13.40
C VAL A 62 -0.04 -28.57 -12.55
N PRO A 63 0.25 -28.97 -11.30
CA PRO A 63 1.21 -28.25 -10.48
C PRO A 63 2.54 -28.26 -11.22
N GLY A 64 3.04 -27.06 -11.53
CA GLY A 64 4.30 -26.90 -12.25
C GLY A 64 5.49 -27.47 -11.46
N PRO A 65 6.67 -27.55 -12.08
CA PRO A 65 7.82 -28.27 -11.55
C PRO A 65 8.40 -27.66 -10.26
N TRP A 66 7.88 -26.54 -9.77
CA TRP A 66 8.41 -25.83 -8.60
C TRP A 66 7.41 -25.81 -7.44
N CYS A 67 7.91 -26.05 -6.22
CA CYS A 67 7.14 -25.87 -5.01
C CYS A 67 6.85 -24.38 -4.77
N ASP A 68 5.58 -24.02 -4.66
CA ASP A 68 5.11 -22.65 -4.46
C ASP A 68 5.46 -22.03 -3.10
N ARG A 69 5.93 -22.84 -2.13
CA ARG A 69 6.33 -22.34 -0.80
C ARG A 69 7.83 -22.07 -0.66
N CYS A 70 8.67 -22.98 -1.15
CA CYS A 70 10.12 -22.94 -0.97
C CYS A 70 10.89 -22.66 -2.28
N GLY A 71 10.26 -22.85 -3.44
CA GLY A 71 10.86 -22.63 -4.76
C GLY A 71 11.83 -23.74 -5.20
N VAL A 72 11.93 -24.85 -4.45
CA VAL A 72 12.69 -26.03 -4.86
C VAL A 72 11.89 -26.82 -5.90
N ASP A 73 12.57 -27.63 -6.71
CA ASP A 73 11.92 -28.57 -7.62
C ASP A 73 10.96 -29.48 -6.84
N ALA A 74 9.72 -29.57 -7.30
CA ALA A 74 8.64 -30.27 -6.60
C ALA A 74 8.90 -31.79 -6.51
N ALA A 75 9.73 -32.34 -7.39
CA ALA A 75 10.11 -33.75 -7.41
C ALA A 75 11.42 -34.04 -6.64
N ALA A 76 12.19 -33.04 -6.24
CA ALA A 76 13.48 -33.23 -5.56
C ALA A 76 13.36 -33.83 -4.14
N GLY A 77 12.16 -33.87 -3.55
CA GLY A 77 11.96 -34.44 -2.23
C GLY A 77 10.55 -34.26 -1.68
N PRO A 78 10.29 -34.74 -0.45
CA PRO A 78 8.98 -34.63 0.17
C PRO A 78 8.67 -33.17 0.55
N HIS A 79 7.47 -32.71 0.19
CA HIS A 79 7.01 -31.34 0.44
C HIS A 79 5.85 -31.27 1.45
N ALA A 80 5.67 -32.26 2.32
CA ALA A 80 4.55 -32.31 3.27
C ALA A 80 4.48 -31.07 4.19
N ALA A 81 5.62 -30.61 4.72
CA ALA A 81 5.68 -29.39 5.53
C ALA A 81 5.35 -28.13 4.71
N CYS A 82 5.78 -28.07 3.45
CA CYS A 82 5.43 -26.97 2.55
C CYS A 82 3.92 -26.96 2.27
N ALA A 83 3.32 -28.11 1.98
CA ALA A 83 1.89 -28.26 1.77
C ALA A 83 1.09 -27.85 3.01
N ALA A 84 1.50 -28.27 4.21
CA ALA A 84 0.88 -27.88 5.46
C ALA A 84 0.93 -26.35 5.68
N ALA A 85 2.05 -25.70 5.38
CA ALA A 85 2.16 -24.25 5.48
C ALA A 85 1.26 -23.52 4.46
N ARG A 86 1.11 -24.07 3.26
CA ARG A 86 0.29 -23.48 2.18
C ARG A 86 -1.22 -23.52 2.46
N ALA A 87 -1.65 -24.27 3.46
CA ALA A 87 -3.03 -24.20 3.96
C ALA A 87 -3.34 -22.87 4.68
N LEU A 88 -2.32 -22.19 5.21
CA LEU A 88 -2.49 -20.94 5.99
C LEU A 88 -1.80 -19.74 5.34
N GLU A 89 -0.75 -19.97 4.55
CA GLU A 89 0.05 -18.93 3.93
C GLU A 89 -0.18 -18.87 2.41
N PRO A 90 -0.20 -17.67 1.80
CA PRO A 90 -0.24 -17.48 0.35
C PRO A 90 1.04 -17.96 -0.38
N PRO A 91 0.99 -18.16 -1.72
CA PRO A 91 2.13 -18.70 -2.46
C PRO A 91 3.24 -17.68 -2.53
N ARG A 92 4.48 -18.15 -2.35
CA ARG A 92 5.67 -17.29 -2.40
C ARG A 92 6.35 -17.35 -3.76
N TYR A 93 6.27 -18.48 -4.44
CA TYR A 93 6.92 -18.73 -5.72
C TYR A 93 5.89 -19.23 -6.75
N CYS A 94 6.10 -18.85 -8.00
CA CYS A 94 5.32 -19.38 -9.11
C CYS A 94 5.68 -20.84 -9.37
N THR A 95 4.67 -21.71 -9.45
CA THR A 95 4.83 -23.14 -9.73
C THR A 95 5.42 -23.41 -11.12
N HIS A 96 5.25 -22.48 -12.07
CA HIS A 96 5.71 -22.64 -13.46
C HIS A 96 7.17 -22.19 -13.67
N CYS A 97 7.56 -21.01 -13.17
CA CYS A 97 8.91 -20.45 -13.44
C CYS A 97 9.75 -20.14 -12.20
N ARG A 98 9.33 -20.57 -11.00
CA ARG A 98 10.05 -20.37 -9.73
C ARG A 98 10.23 -18.92 -9.27
N ARG A 99 9.84 -17.91 -10.06
CA ARG A 99 9.96 -16.50 -9.66
C ARG A 99 9.15 -16.23 -8.40
N ARG A 100 9.68 -15.38 -7.51
CA ARG A 100 8.95 -14.92 -6.32
C ARG A 100 7.75 -14.07 -6.74
N MET A 101 6.59 -14.33 -6.15
CA MET A 101 5.34 -13.66 -6.49
C MET A 101 5.15 -12.41 -5.62
N LYS A 102 4.45 -11.41 -6.16
CA LYS A 102 3.97 -10.26 -5.39
C LYS A 102 2.65 -10.66 -4.73
N VAL A 103 2.64 -10.72 -3.41
CA VAL A 103 1.50 -11.19 -2.62
C VAL A 103 0.80 -10.03 -1.93
N GLN A 104 -0.53 -10.00 -2.02
CA GLN A 104 -1.41 -9.15 -1.25
C GLN A 104 -2.33 -10.02 -0.39
N VAL A 105 -2.27 -9.84 0.93
CA VAL A 105 -3.25 -10.44 1.84
C VAL A 105 -4.44 -9.49 1.95
N LEU A 106 -5.65 -10.04 1.85
CA LEU A 106 -6.93 -9.35 1.93
C LEU A 106 -7.70 -9.86 3.16
N PRO A 107 -8.72 -9.13 3.67
CA PRO A 107 -9.50 -9.61 4.81
C PRO A 107 -10.21 -10.95 4.58
N VAL A 108 -10.51 -11.29 3.32
CA VAL A 108 -11.28 -12.48 2.92
C VAL A 108 -10.47 -13.50 2.12
N GLY A 109 -9.16 -13.33 2.02
CA GLY A 109 -8.31 -14.20 1.20
C GLY A 109 -6.99 -13.55 0.83
N TRP A 110 -6.43 -13.93 -0.31
CA TRP A 110 -5.19 -13.37 -0.81
C TRP A 110 -5.14 -13.37 -2.34
N SER A 111 -4.30 -12.50 -2.89
CA SER A 111 -3.87 -12.58 -4.29
C SER A 111 -2.35 -12.63 -4.39
N ALA A 112 -1.86 -13.34 -5.40
CA ALA A 112 -0.44 -13.44 -5.70
C ALA A 112 -0.22 -13.31 -7.20
N VAL A 113 0.70 -12.45 -7.61
CA VAL A 113 0.97 -12.18 -9.03
C VAL A 113 2.38 -12.61 -9.40
N CYS A 114 2.49 -13.47 -10.42
CA CYS A 114 3.73 -13.74 -11.13
C CYS A 114 3.86 -12.75 -12.30
N VAL A 115 5.07 -12.23 -12.50
CA VAL A 115 5.36 -11.31 -13.61
C VAL A 115 5.16 -11.95 -15.00
N GLU A 116 5.34 -13.27 -15.12
CA GLU A 116 5.19 -13.98 -16.40
C GLU A 116 3.84 -14.71 -16.53
N HIS A 117 3.34 -15.30 -15.43
CA HIS A 117 2.20 -16.23 -15.46
C HIS A 117 0.90 -15.62 -14.92
N GLY A 118 0.91 -14.35 -14.52
CA GLY A 118 -0.29 -13.65 -14.06
C GLY A 118 -0.67 -13.92 -12.60
N GLU A 119 -1.94 -13.61 -12.29
CA GLU A 119 -2.49 -13.60 -10.94
C GLU A 119 -3.17 -14.93 -10.56
N VAL A 120 -2.97 -15.34 -9.30
CA VAL A 120 -3.71 -16.41 -8.63
C VAL A 120 -4.30 -15.90 -7.33
N ARG A 121 -5.43 -16.46 -6.91
CA ARG A 121 -6.20 -16.04 -5.71
C ARG A 121 -6.63 -17.26 -4.90
N GLY A 122 -6.89 -17.05 -3.61
CA GLY A 122 -7.45 -18.05 -2.70
C GLY A 122 -7.77 -17.47 -1.34
#